data_AF-A0A0B2X0E4-F1
#
_entry.id   AF-A0A0B2X0E4-F1
#
_cell.length_a   1.000
_cell.length_b   1.000
_cell.length_c   1.000
_cell.angle_alpha   90.00
_cell.angle_beta   90.00
_cell.angle_gamma   90.00
#
_symmetry.space_group_name_H-M   'P 1'
#
loop_
_entity.id
_entity.type
_entity.pdbx_description
1 polymer ?
#
loop_
_entity_poly.entity_id
_entity_poly.type
_entity_poly.pdbx_seq_one_letter_code
_entity_poly.pdbx_strand_id
1 'polypeptide(L)'
;MAPSPRKALSSLVGLAVAVQGAVTGRSYTPECGGLQRLIRVQHNLTANERVFRASAPYYTSKDSDQHVTRTTMDCLRARGITLVISLNSKASDEYLRNTLTQQGLVYLPLPVEDFGAPTLDQLALAWALFVKHRNGTLVWCGYGHGRTGTLITFLQMSVQDELGQKPRWGAKDYKRNSVEMTVQNALLDEVQFRLRRGLRNNINASIPSTSTALVELRVKNGDFDGIDCPQVLHDAWTQSSKSSRKYKRTLPGEECKRAREMLLRHECGVDDFSRPAATLYSPGKSLVLSRNGQGNLVVRSWNRDRWSEGWSNYGGSLAGDPAVMLISNGDLRIYARSADNHLLASGIYNGKWIDWGDLGGDIAGSPSAIWLGAAGIRVYARGREGQLLERRYQGNQWHEWKNLGGYIFGDPSAVWLGAGAGIRVYARNGQGQLIEKSYQGKDWHDWKNLGGQISSSPAAISSNAENIRVYARNHADELVELSYEKRRWLKNWRNLGGEITGSPGAVLLGDGVRVYARSATGNLLERGYWHNKWQDWKNLGRNDCDGQKSELREEL
;
A
#
# COMPACT_ATOMS: atom_id res chain seq x y z
N MET A 1 63.14 7.65 8.88
CA MET A 1 61.75 8.11 8.68
C MET A 1 61.50 8.20 7.19
N ALA A 2 60.71 7.30 6.62
CA ALA A 2 60.35 7.29 5.20
C ALA A 2 59.06 6.46 5.00
N PRO A 3 58.12 6.92 4.15
CA PRO A 3 56.88 6.19 3.84
C PRO A 3 57.09 5.16 2.73
N SER A 4 56.24 4.12 2.75
CA SER A 4 56.28 2.93 1.89
C SER A 4 55.55 3.07 0.53
N PRO A 5 55.90 2.27 -0.49
CA PRO A 5 55.42 2.39 -1.87
C PRO A 5 54.33 1.37 -2.25
N ARG A 6 53.59 1.63 -3.35
CA ARG A 6 52.92 0.58 -4.14
C ARG A 6 53.23 0.72 -5.65
N LYS A 7 54.07 -0.18 -6.15
CA LYS A 7 54.15 -0.76 -7.51
C LYS A 7 53.70 -2.22 -7.37
N ALA A 8 53.24 -3.00 -8.34
CA ALA A 8 52.77 -2.90 -9.72
C ALA A 8 52.23 -4.33 -10.08
N LEU A 9 51.59 -4.48 -11.25
CA LEU A 9 51.52 -5.66 -12.16
C LEU A 9 50.11 -5.74 -12.77
N SER A 10 49.87 -6.09 -14.03
CA SER A 10 50.55 -5.94 -15.33
C SER A 10 49.61 -6.59 -16.38
N SER A 11 49.30 -5.82 -17.42
CA SER A 11 48.98 -6.18 -18.82
C SER A 11 48.87 -7.65 -19.25
N LEU A 12 47.83 -7.95 -20.05
CA LEU A 12 47.97 -8.73 -21.29
C LEU A 12 46.91 -8.31 -22.34
N VAL A 13 47.40 -8.15 -23.56
CA VAL A 13 46.85 -7.49 -24.75
C VAL A 13 46.19 -8.51 -25.68
N GLY A 14 45.17 -8.09 -26.47
CA GLY A 14 44.59 -8.92 -27.53
C GLY A 14 43.60 -8.20 -28.45
N LEU A 15 44.13 -7.33 -29.32
CA LEU A 15 43.62 -6.89 -30.63
C LEU A 15 42.26 -6.14 -30.73
N ALA A 16 42.38 -4.81 -30.81
CA ALA A 16 41.46 -3.95 -31.55
C ALA A 16 42.04 -3.68 -32.95
N VAL A 17 41.24 -3.88 -33.99
CA VAL A 17 41.48 -3.25 -35.30
C VAL A 17 40.64 -1.97 -35.32
N ALA A 18 41.31 -0.83 -35.26
CA ALA A 18 40.70 0.48 -35.46
C ALA A 18 40.64 0.78 -36.96
N VAL A 19 39.43 0.98 -37.49
CA VAL A 19 39.24 1.82 -38.68
C VAL A 19 38.64 3.13 -38.17
N GLN A 20 39.46 4.19 -38.17
CA GLN A 20 39.03 5.56 -37.97
C GLN A 20 38.16 5.98 -39.15
N GLY A 21 36.86 6.13 -38.91
CA GLY A 21 35.93 6.82 -39.78
C GLY A 21 35.12 7.79 -38.92
N ALA A 22 35.13 9.07 -39.29
CA ALA A 22 34.48 10.16 -38.58
C ALA A 22 33.04 9.84 -38.15
N VAL A 23 32.78 9.89 -36.84
CA VAL A 23 31.42 9.77 -36.31
C VAL A 23 30.79 11.16 -36.30
N THR A 24 30.07 11.47 -37.36
CA THR A 24 29.00 12.45 -37.34
C THR A 24 27.96 12.02 -36.31
N GLY A 25 27.43 12.99 -35.55
CA GLY A 25 26.46 12.73 -34.48
C GLY A 25 25.29 11.88 -34.96
N ARG A 26 25.20 10.65 -34.44
CA ARG A 26 23.99 9.83 -34.51
C ARG A 26 23.37 9.77 -33.13
N SER A 27 22.27 10.50 -32.98
CA SER A 27 21.24 10.24 -31.99
C SER A 27 20.83 8.77 -32.11
N TYR A 28 21.13 7.96 -31.09
CA TYR A 28 20.71 6.56 -31.01
C TYR A 28 19.22 6.54 -30.64
N THR A 29 18.34 6.58 -31.64
CA THR A 29 16.92 6.28 -31.45
C THR A 29 16.75 4.76 -31.31
N PRO A 30 16.23 4.24 -30.19
CA PRO A 30 16.00 2.80 -30.03
C PRO A 30 15.02 2.27 -31.10
N GLU A 31 15.28 1.06 -31.62
CA GLU A 31 14.62 0.37 -32.75
C GLU A 31 13.09 0.18 -32.63
N CYS A 32 12.45 0.67 -31.56
CA CYS A 32 11.04 0.49 -31.27
C CYS A 32 10.41 1.76 -30.66
N GLY A 33 10.64 2.91 -31.29
CA GLY A 33 10.06 4.19 -30.85
C GLY A 33 10.41 4.52 -29.39
N GLY A 34 11.70 4.48 -29.07
CA GLY A 34 12.19 4.85 -27.75
C GLY A 34 12.24 3.73 -26.71
N LEU A 35 11.58 2.58 -26.94
CA LEU A 35 11.70 1.43 -26.04
C LEU A 35 13.09 0.80 -26.14
N GLN A 36 13.80 0.73 -25.02
CA GLN A 36 15.08 0.02 -24.89
C GLN A 36 14.86 -1.33 -24.21
N ARG A 37 15.77 -2.29 -24.44
CA ARG A 37 15.73 -3.63 -23.82
C ARG A 37 14.38 -4.33 -24.00
N LEU A 38 13.71 -4.08 -25.12
CA LEU A 38 12.44 -4.72 -25.45
C LEU A 38 12.67 -6.19 -25.79
N ILE A 39 12.28 -7.08 -24.89
CA ILE A 39 12.54 -8.52 -24.99
C ILE A 39 11.24 -9.28 -24.71
N ARG A 40 10.97 -10.32 -25.50
CA ARG A 40 9.90 -11.29 -25.21
C ARG A 40 10.36 -12.20 -24.06
N VAL A 41 9.57 -12.31 -23.02
CA VAL A 41 9.80 -13.23 -21.90
C VAL A 41 9.45 -14.64 -22.35
N GLN A 42 10.41 -15.56 -22.29
CA GLN A 42 10.25 -16.94 -22.79
C GLN A 42 10.21 -18.01 -21.68
N HIS A 43 10.88 -17.78 -20.55
CA HIS A 43 10.96 -18.77 -19.47
C HIS A 43 9.72 -18.75 -18.57
N ASN A 44 9.34 -19.92 -18.03
CA ASN A 44 8.27 -20.09 -17.03
C ASN A 44 6.90 -19.53 -17.47
N LEU A 45 6.69 -19.42 -18.78
CA LEU A 45 5.45 -19.09 -19.47
C LEU A 45 5.20 -20.16 -20.53
N THR A 46 3.95 -20.36 -20.94
CA THR A 46 3.63 -21.26 -22.07
C THR A 46 3.75 -20.53 -23.40
N ALA A 47 3.62 -21.26 -24.51
CA ALA A 47 3.62 -20.66 -25.85
C ALA A 47 2.46 -19.66 -26.07
N ASN A 48 1.36 -19.80 -25.31
CA ASN A 48 0.17 -18.95 -25.41
C ASN A 48 0.40 -17.57 -24.78
N GLU A 49 1.30 -17.46 -23.82
CA GLU A 49 1.66 -16.17 -23.21
C GLU A 49 2.69 -15.43 -24.08
N ARG A 50 2.30 -14.24 -24.55
CA ARG A 50 3.16 -13.27 -25.23
C ARG A 50 3.37 -12.08 -24.31
N VAL A 51 4.30 -12.26 -23.38
CA VAL A 51 4.73 -11.23 -22.44
C VAL A 51 6.03 -10.59 -22.92
N PHE A 52 6.09 -9.27 -22.86
CA PHE A 52 7.25 -8.47 -23.19
C PHE A 52 7.66 -7.62 -21.99
N ARG A 53 8.95 -7.34 -21.90
CA ARG A 53 9.51 -6.36 -20.97
C ARG A 53 10.31 -5.32 -21.72
N ALA A 54 10.36 -4.08 -21.23
CA ALA A 54 11.19 -3.03 -21.78
C ALA A 54 11.48 -1.92 -20.74
N SER A 55 12.34 -0.98 -21.11
CA SER A 55 12.36 0.37 -20.52
C SER A 55 11.08 1.11 -20.84
N ALA A 56 10.84 2.23 -20.16
CA ALA A 56 9.86 3.20 -20.62
C ALA A 56 10.32 3.81 -21.96
N PRO A 57 9.40 4.20 -22.87
CA PRO A 57 9.76 4.82 -24.13
C PRO A 57 10.58 6.10 -23.92
N TYR A 58 11.73 6.22 -24.59
CA TYR A 58 12.62 7.38 -24.53
C TYR A 58 13.20 7.68 -23.14
N TYR A 59 13.20 6.70 -22.25
CA TYR A 59 13.90 6.82 -20.97
C TYR A 59 15.39 7.11 -21.17
N THR A 60 15.92 8.16 -20.53
CA THR A 60 17.35 8.48 -20.53
C THR A 60 17.97 8.28 -19.16
N SER A 61 17.39 8.90 -18.13
CA SER A 61 17.92 8.90 -16.78
C SER A 61 16.84 9.13 -15.71
N LYS A 62 15.72 9.77 -16.08
CA LYS A 62 14.62 10.06 -15.15
C LYS A 62 13.34 9.39 -15.60
N ASP A 63 12.57 8.96 -14.63
CA ASP A 63 11.26 8.34 -14.85
C ASP A 63 10.28 9.26 -15.60
N SER A 64 10.44 10.59 -15.48
CA SER A 64 9.68 11.62 -16.20
C SER A 64 10.07 11.80 -17.68
N ASP A 65 11.14 11.17 -18.17
CA ASP A 65 11.57 11.30 -19.57
C ASP A 65 10.60 10.63 -20.54
N GLN A 66 9.75 9.74 -20.03
CA GLN A 66 8.90 8.89 -20.84
C GLN A 66 7.88 9.69 -21.66
N HIS A 67 7.78 9.35 -22.95
CA HIS A 67 6.76 9.88 -23.83
C HIS A 67 6.48 8.90 -24.95
N VAL A 68 5.22 8.77 -25.37
CA VAL A 68 4.82 7.85 -26.44
C VAL A 68 4.72 8.62 -27.74
N THR A 69 5.35 8.10 -28.79
CA THR A 69 5.29 8.69 -30.14
C THR A 69 4.57 7.75 -31.10
N ARG A 70 4.31 8.23 -32.33
CA ARG A 70 3.77 7.39 -33.41
C ARG A 70 4.62 6.14 -33.65
N THR A 71 5.95 6.28 -33.63
CA THR A 71 6.85 5.14 -33.83
C THR A 71 6.82 4.17 -32.65
N THR A 72 6.58 4.65 -31.42
CA THR A 72 6.30 3.78 -30.27
C THR A 72 5.04 2.95 -30.55
N MET A 73 3.95 3.59 -30.98
CA MET A 73 2.68 2.94 -31.25
C MET A 73 2.75 1.93 -32.39
N ASP A 74 3.41 2.28 -33.49
CA ASP A 74 3.61 1.37 -34.63
C ASP A 74 4.38 0.12 -34.19
N CYS A 75 5.36 0.29 -33.30
CA CYS A 75 6.11 -0.83 -32.76
C CYS A 75 5.27 -1.73 -31.83
N LEU A 76 4.45 -1.14 -30.96
CA LEU A 76 3.53 -1.89 -30.08
C LEU A 76 2.53 -2.71 -30.91
N ARG A 77 1.96 -2.12 -31.96
CA ARG A 77 1.05 -2.78 -32.90
C ARG A 77 1.73 -3.92 -33.65
N ALA A 78 2.93 -3.68 -34.20
CA ALA A 78 3.69 -4.70 -34.91
C ALA A 78 4.00 -5.93 -34.04
N ARG A 79 4.03 -5.77 -32.71
CA ARG A 79 4.24 -6.87 -31.75
C ARG A 79 2.95 -7.46 -31.19
N GLY A 80 1.80 -6.94 -31.62
CA GLY A 80 0.48 -7.38 -31.14
C GLY A 80 0.26 -7.08 -29.66
N ILE A 81 0.88 -6.03 -29.13
CA ILE A 81 0.62 -5.59 -27.74
C ILE A 81 -0.82 -5.07 -27.66
N THR A 82 -1.56 -5.52 -26.66
CA THR A 82 -2.93 -5.09 -26.34
C THR A 82 -3.03 -4.53 -24.92
N LEU A 83 -2.10 -4.88 -24.03
CA LEU A 83 -1.99 -4.39 -22.67
C LEU A 83 -0.58 -3.84 -22.39
N VAL A 84 -0.53 -2.64 -21.80
CA VAL A 84 0.69 -2.03 -21.25
C VAL A 84 0.52 -1.87 -19.74
N ILE A 85 1.46 -2.43 -18.97
CA ILE A 85 1.54 -2.24 -17.53
C ILE A 85 2.80 -1.43 -17.20
N SER A 86 2.61 -0.24 -16.64
CA SER A 86 3.69 0.69 -16.29
C SER A 86 3.93 0.68 -14.78
N LEU A 87 5.13 0.29 -14.36
CA LEU A 87 5.61 0.44 -12.98
C LEU A 87 6.51 1.68 -12.80
N ASN A 88 6.48 2.62 -13.73
CA ASN A 88 7.23 3.88 -13.62
C ASN A 88 6.65 4.74 -12.48
N SER A 89 7.46 5.47 -11.71
CA SER A 89 6.96 6.37 -10.64
C SER A 89 6.01 7.44 -11.18
N LYS A 90 6.16 7.81 -12.47
CA LYS A 90 5.30 8.72 -13.23
C LYS A 90 4.27 7.99 -14.09
N ALA A 91 3.88 6.76 -13.75
CA ALA A 91 2.93 5.98 -14.54
C ALA A 91 1.55 6.65 -14.67
N SER A 92 1.14 7.47 -13.70
CA SER A 92 -0.16 8.17 -13.71
C SER A 92 -0.23 9.37 -14.66
N ASP A 93 0.83 9.63 -15.45
CA ASP A 93 0.84 10.69 -16.46
C ASP A 93 -0.38 10.59 -17.41
N GLU A 94 -1.17 11.67 -17.45
CA GLU A 94 -2.44 11.71 -18.17
C GLU A 94 -2.24 11.69 -19.68
N TYR A 95 -1.18 12.33 -20.19
CA TYR A 95 -0.84 12.34 -21.60
C TYR A 95 -0.50 10.93 -22.09
N LEU A 96 0.31 10.17 -21.34
CA LEU A 96 0.60 8.78 -21.65
C LEU A 96 -0.64 7.91 -21.64
N ARG A 97 -1.46 8.03 -20.58
CA ARG A 97 -2.72 7.29 -20.45
C ARG A 97 -3.60 7.53 -21.68
N ASN A 98 -3.87 8.79 -21.99
CA ASN A 98 -4.77 9.18 -23.09
C ASN A 98 -4.21 8.74 -24.44
N THR A 99 -2.90 8.88 -24.65
CA THR A 99 -2.26 8.48 -25.93
C THR A 99 -2.37 6.98 -26.17
N LEU A 100 -2.15 6.15 -25.15
CA LEU A 100 -2.23 4.69 -25.29
C LEU A 100 -3.68 4.22 -25.46
N THR A 101 -4.61 4.77 -24.66
CA THR A 101 -6.03 4.33 -24.67
C THR A 101 -6.76 4.78 -25.92
N GLN A 102 -6.55 6.00 -26.42
CA GLN A 102 -7.13 6.49 -27.69
C GLN A 102 -6.73 5.63 -28.89
N GLN A 103 -5.60 4.92 -28.79
CA GLN A 103 -5.09 4.06 -29.84
C GLN A 103 -5.47 2.59 -29.66
N GLY A 104 -6.38 2.28 -28.73
CA GLY A 104 -6.97 0.96 -28.52
C GLY A 104 -6.15 0.03 -27.62
N LEU A 105 -5.14 0.53 -26.91
CA LEU A 105 -4.40 -0.26 -25.92
C LEU A 105 -5.04 -0.12 -24.54
N VAL A 106 -5.06 -1.22 -23.78
CA VAL A 106 -5.34 -1.15 -22.34
C VAL A 106 -4.08 -0.69 -21.63
N TYR A 107 -4.19 0.36 -20.80
CA TYR A 107 -3.08 0.89 -20.00
C TYR A 107 -3.37 0.73 -18.51
N LEU A 108 -2.47 0.05 -17.80
CA LEU A 108 -2.49 -0.11 -16.35
C LEU A 108 -1.31 0.65 -15.72
N PRO A 109 -1.55 1.83 -15.13
CA PRO A 109 -0.53 2.53 -14.35
C PRO A 109 -0.46 1.96 -12.93
N LEU A 110 0.72 1.50 -12.54
CA LEU A 110 1.04 1.05 -11.19
C LEU A 110 2.24 1.86 -10.69
N PRO A 111 2.06 3.12 -10.24
CA PRO A 111 3.18 3.93 -9.83
C PRO A 111 3.95 3.25 -8.69
N VAL A 112 5.25 3.03 -8.93
CA VAL A 112 6.18 2.45 -7.97
C VAL A 112 7.44 3.29 -8.00
N GLU A 113 7.84 3.82 -6.84
CA GLU A 113 9.07 4.59 -6.68
C GLU A 113 10.31 3.80 -7.10
N ASP A 114 11.35 4.51 -7.52
CA ASP A 114 12.64 3.88 -7.85
C ASP A 114 13.13 3.02 -6.69
N PHE A 115 13.65 1.84 -7.05
CA PHE A 115 14.07 0.79 -6.12
C PHE A 115 12.96 0.19 -5.23
N GLY A 116 11.71 0.66 -5.36
CA GLY A 116 10.54 0.12 -4.69
C GLY A 116 10.06 -1.22 -5.27
N ALA A 117 9.01 -1.76 -4.65
CA ALA A 117 8.29 -2.92 -5.15
C ALA A 117 6.78 -2.60 -5.19
N PRO A 118 6.03 -3.16 -6.16
CA PRO A 118 4.57 -3.01 -6.19
C PRO A 118 3.92 -3.61 -4.94
N THR A 119 2.70 -3.17 -4.60
CA THR A 119 1.92 -3.80 -3.52
C THR A 119 1.28 -5.11 -4.01
N LEU A 120 0.83 -5.95 -3.07
CA LEU A 120 0.07 -7.16 -3.42
C LEU A 120 -1.23 -6.84 -4.19
N ASP A 121 -1.86 -5.71 -3.91
CA ASP A 121 -3.05 -5.24 -4.61
C ASP A 121 -2.73 -4.78 -6.04
N GLN A 122 -1.58 -4.12 -6.23
CA GLN A 122 -1.06 -3.80 -7.57
C GLN A 122 -0.71 -5.07 -8.38
N LEU A 123 -0.17 -6.10 -7.74
CA LEU A 123 0.07 -7.39 -8.39
C LEU A 123 -1.25 -8.09 -8.76
N ALA A 124 -2.26 -8.03 -7.89
CA ALA A 124 -3.61 -8.51 -8.16
C ALA A 124 -4.26 -7.82 -9.37
N LEU A 125 -4.15 -6.48 -9.48
CA LEU A 125 -4.56 -5.71 -10.67
C LEU A 125 -3.88 -6.22 -11.95
N ALA A 126 -2.56 -6.32 -11.90
CA ALA A 126 -1.76 -6.75 -13.03
C ALA A 126 -2.16 -8.15 -13.50
N TRP A 127 -2.38 -9.09 -12.56
CA TRP A 127 -2.83 -10.44 -12.87
C TRP A 127 -4.20 -10.46 -13.55
N ALA A 128 -5.18 -9.74 -12.99
CA ALA A 128 -6.55 -9.72 -13.51
C ALA A 128 -6.60 -9.26 -14.98
N LEU A 129 -5.80 -8.27 -15.35
CA LEU A 129 -5.71 -7.83 -16.75
C LEU A 129 -4.87 -8.72 -17.62
N PHE A 130 -3.73 -9.19 -17.10
CA PHE A 130 -2.86 -10.09 -17.83
C PHE A 130 -3.63 -11.34 -18.29
N VAL A 131 -4.49 -11.92 -17.45
CA VAL A 131 -5.33 -13.08 -17.80
C VAL A 131 -6.18 -12.82 -19.05
N LYS A 132 -6.66 -11.58 -19.24
CA LYS A 132 -7.46 -11.17 -20.42
C LYS A 132 -6.61 -10.82 -21.65
N HIS A 133 -5.33 -10.48 -21.44
CA HIS A 133 -4.41 -9.98 -22.47
C HIS A 133 -3.14 -10.83 -22.63
N ARG A 134 -3.24 -12.14 -22.35
CA ARG A 134 -2.11 -13.08 -22.41
C ARG A 134 -1.36 -13.06 -23.73
N ASN A 135 -2.06 -12.78 -24.83
CA ASN A 135 -1.53 -12.78 -26.20
C ASN A 135 -0.76 -11.50 -26.58
N GLY A 136 -0.63 -10.52 -25.68
CA GLY A 136 0.09 -9.28 -25.97
C GLY A 136 0.19 -8.33 -24.78
N THR A 137 1.00 -8.70 -23.78
CA THR A 137 1.23 -7.85 -22.60
C THR A 137 2.65 -7.30 -22.60
N LEU A 138 2.81 -5.99 -22.42
CA LEU A 138 4.10 -5.33 -22.20
C LEU A 138 4.17 -4.78 -20.77
N VAL A 139 5.28 -5.05 -20.09
CA VAL A 139 5.59 -4.48 -18.78
C VAL A 139 6.81 -3.57 -18.90
N TRP A 140 6.75 -2.37 -18.35
CA TRP A 140 7.90 -1.48 -18.27
C TRP A 140 7.99 -0.72 -16.96
N CYS A 141 9.16 -0.17 -16.68
CA CYS A 141 9.43 0.94 -15.75
C CYS A 141 10.54 1.78 -16.41
N GLY A 142 11.03 2.86 -15.78
CA GLY A 142 12.07 3.73 -16.36
C GLY A 142 13.17 2.96 -17.09
N TYR A 143 14.03 2.26 -16.35
CA TYR A 143 15.10 1.46 -16.94
C TYR A 143 14.64 0.10 -17.50
N GLY A 144 13.54 -0.46 -17.02
CA GLY A 144 13.06 -1.80 -17.39
C GLY A 144 13.63 -2.95 -16.56
N HIS A 145 14.28 -2.65 -15.43
CA HIS A 145 14.76 -3.58 -14.40
C HIS A 145 14.09 -3.31 -13.05
N GLY A 146 14.39 -4.12 -12.04
CA GLY A 146 13.91 -3.96 -10.67
C GLY A 146 12.41 -4.14 -10.59
N ARG A 147 11.67 -3.04 -10.73
CA ARG A 147 10.19 -2.98 -10.76
C ARG A 147 9.61 -3.84 -11.89
N THR A 148 10.13 -3.69 -13.11
CA THR A 148 9.72 -4.55 -14.25
C THR A 148 10.04 -6.01 -13.99
N GLY A 149 11.25 -6.30 -13.49
CA GLY A 149 11.66 -7.67 -13.16
C GLY A 149 10.76 -8.31 -12.10
N THR A 150 10.32 -7.51 -11.14
CA THR A 150 9.40 -7.94 -10.07
C THR A 150 8.07 -8.38 -10.66
N LEU A 151 7.42 -7.54 -11.48
CA LEU A 151 6.13 -7.91 -12.05
C LEU A 151 6.25 -9.10 -13.03
N ILE A 152 7.30 -9.15 -13.86
CA ILE A 152 7.54 -10.30 -14.74
C ILE A 152 7.67 -11.60 -13.94
N THR A 153 8.40 -11.59 -12.83
CA THR A 153 8.56 -12.76 -11.96
C THR A 153 7.21 -13.17 -11.35
N PHE A 154 6.41 -12.21 -10.88
CA PHE A 154 5.06 -12.48 -10.37
C PHE A 154 4.14 -13.12 -11.42
N LEU A 155 4.14 -12.61 -12.66
CA LEU A 155 3.33 -13.18 -13.74
C LEU A 155 3.74 -14.63 -14.04
N GLN A 156 5.05 -14.90 -14.12
CA GLN A 156 5.54 -16.26 -14.29
C GLN A 156 5.11 -17.18 -13.14
N MET A 157 5.31 -16.77 -11.87
CA MET A 157 4.88 -17.53 -10.71
C MET A 157 3.38 -17.87 -10.76
N SER A 158 2.55 -16.90 -11.14
CA SER A 158 1.11 -17.03 -11.18
C SER A 158 0.63 -17.94 -12.32
N VAL A 159 1.26 -17.85 -13.51
CA VAL A 159 1.02 -18.80 -14.61
C VAL A 159 1.40 -20.21 -14.21
N GLN A 160 2.54 -20.39 -13.53
CA GLN A 160 2.94 -21.72 -13.05
C GLN A 160 1.93 -22.28 -12.02
N ASP A 161 1.44 -21.47 -11.07
CA ASP A 161 0.40 -21.92 -10.12
C ASP A 161 -0.91 -22.29 -10.81
N GLU A 162 -1.32 -21.56 -11.85
CA GLU A 162 -2.49 -21.88 -12.66
C GLU A 162 -2.35 -23.22 -13.38
N LEU A 163 -1.15 -23.55 -13.85
CA LEU A 163 -0.80 -24.87 -14.39
C LEU A 163 -0.67 -25.96 -13.32
N GLY A 164 -0.95 -25.65 -12.05
CA GLY A 164 -0.78 -26.56 -10.91
C GLY A 164 0.68 -26.77 -10.51
N GLN A 165 1.62 -26.02 -11.10
CA GLN A 165 3.03 -26.13 -10.82
C GLN A 165 3.43 -25.15 -9.70
N LYS A 166 4.24 -25.62 -8.73
CA LYS A 166 4.67 -24.81 -7.58
C LYS A 166 6.20 -24.74 -7.45
N PRO A 167 6.93 -24.35 -8.52
CA PRO A 167 8.39 -24.34 -8.52
C PRO A 167 8.95 -23.46 -7.39
N ARG A 168 10.14 -23.82 -6.89
CA ARG A 168 10.89 -22.98 -5.95
C ARG A 168 11.66 -21.91 -6.71
N TRP A 169 11.36 -20.66 -6.40
CA TRP A 169 12.06 -19.49 -6.92
C TRP A 169 13.02 -18.99 -5.85
N GLY A 170 14.26 -18.72 -6.24
CA GLY A 170 15.26 -18.13 -5.35
C GLY A 170 15.97 -16.95 -5.99
N ALA A 171 16.98 -16.44 -5.30
CA ALA A 171 17.74 -15.26 -5.72
C ALA A 171 18.29 -15.35 -7.17
N LYS A 172 18.64 -16.55 -7.65
CA LYS A 172 19.10 -16.76 -9.03
C LYS A 172 17.98 -16.53 -10.05
N ASP A 173 16.76 -16.92 -9.74
CA ASP A 173 15.60 -16.72 -10.61
C ASP A 173 15.17 -15.25 -10.62
N TYR A 174 15.19 -14.59 -9.45
CA TYR A 174 14.93 -13.16 -9.33
C TYR A 174 15.95 -12.34 -10.14
N LYS A 175 17.25 -12.67 -10.01
CA LYS A 175 18.31 -12.03 -10.79
C LYS A 175 18.17 -12.27 -12.28
N ARG A 176 17.70 -13.45 -12.71
CA ARG A 176 17.43 -13.74 -14.14
C ARG A 176 16.37 -12.81 -14.73
N ASN A 177 15.40 -12.42 -13.93
CA ASN A 177 14.40 -11.42 -14.30
C ASN A 177 14.86 -9.99 -14.01
N SER A 178 16.12 -9.76 -13.68
CA SER A 178 16.66 -8.44 -13.31
C SER A 178 15.88 -7.79 -12.15
N VAL A 179 15.50 -8.56 -11.13
CA VAL A 179 15.07 -8.01 -9.85
C VAL A 179 16.31 -7.51 -9.10
N GLU A 180 16.24 -6.30 -8.54
CA GLU A 180 17.44 -5.56 -8.09
C GLU A 180 17.48 -5.36 -6.58
N MET A 181 16.31 -5.26 -5.93
CA MET A 181 16.22 -4.80 -4.55
C MET A 181 15.69 -5.88 -3.62
N THR A 182 16.16 -5.84 -2.37
CA THR A 182 15.69 -6.76 -1.32
C THR A 182 14.18 -6.65 -1.14
N VAL A 183 13.62 -5.42 -1.15
CA VAL A 183 12.17 -5.13 -1.09
C VAL A 183 11.37 -5.86 -2.16
N GLN A 184 11.93 -6.00 -3.35
CA GLN A 184 11.32 -6.71 -4.47
C GLN A 184 11.42 -8.22 -4.31
N ASN A 185 12.61 -8.74 -3.97
CA ASN A 185 12.82 -10.18 -3.73
C ASN A 185 11.83 -10.71 -2.69
N ALA A 186 11.62 -9.92 -1.65
CA ALA A 186 10.84 -10.39 -0.53
C ALA A 186 9.32 -10.25 -0.74
N LEU A 187 8.87 -9.30 -1.57
CA LEU A 187 7.52 -9.34 -2.13
C LEU A 187 7.30 -10.63 -2.94
N LEU A 188 8.29 -11.05 -3.73
CA LEU A 188 8.20 -12.29 -4.52
C LEU A 188 8.24 -13.54 -3.63
N ASP A 189 8.95 -13.50 -2.52
CA ASP A 189 8.90 -14.56 -1.50
C ASP A 189 7.51 -14.68 -0.87
N GLU A 190 6.86 -13.55 -0.55
CA GLU A 190 5.48 -13.49 -0.05
C GLU A 190 4.48 -14.03 -1.08
N VAL A 191 4.62 -13.65 -2.36
CA VAL A 191 3.80 -14.19 -3.46
C VAL A 191 3.96 -15.71 -3.56
N GLN A 192 5.21 -16.18 -3.60
CA GLN A 192 5.53 -17.60 -3.69
C GLN A 192 4.96 -18.38 -2.51
N PHE A 193 5.02 -17.81 -1.31
CA PHE A 193 4.43 -18.38 -0.11
C PHE A 193 2.90 -18.53 -0.24
N ARG A 194 2.22 -17.48 -0.68
CA ARG A 194 0.75 -17.45 -0.88
C ARG A 194 0.28 -18.49 -1.90
N LEU A 195 0.88 -18.51 -3.09
CA LEU A 195 0.52 -19.47 -4.15
C LEU A 195 0.67 -20.92 -3.67
N ARG A 196 1.76 -21.23 -2.96
CA ARG A 196 1.97 -22.59 -2.42
C ARG A 196 0.86 -23.05 -1.49
N ARG A 197 0.33 -22.14 -0.68
CA ARG A 197 -0.73 -22.41 0.29
C ARG A 197 -2.14 -22.37 -0.32
N GLY A 198 -2.26 -22.12 -1.63
CA GLY A 198 -3.56 -21.93 -2.27
C GLY A 198 -4.25 -20.63 -1.86
N LEU A 199 -3.52 -19.71 -1.23
CA LEU A 199 -3.98 -18.37 -0.89
C LEU A 199 -3.89 -17.51 -2.14
N ARG A 200 -4.74 -17.82 -3.12
CA ARG A 200 -4.87 -17.00 -4.33
C ARG A 200 -5.44 -15.65 -3.91
N ASN A 201 -4.96 -14.58 -4.53
CA ASN A 201 -5.67 -13.31 -4.48
C ASN A 201 -7.04 -13.57 -5.14
N ASN A 202 -8.08 -13.83 -4.34
CA ASN A 202 -9.39 -14.22 -4.83
C ASN A 202 -10.05 -13.02 -5.53
N ILE A 203 -9.74 -12.85 -6.82
CA ILE A 203 -10.55 -12.10 -7.80
C ILE A 203 -11.46 -13.08 -8.56
N ASN A 204 -11.64 -14.30 -8.05
CA ASN A 204 -12.52 -15.31 -8.63
C ASN A 204 -13.98 -15.09 -8.21
N ALA A 205 -14.55 -13.98 -8.67
CA ALA A 205 -15.97 -13.89 -8.95
C ALA A 205 -16.08 -13.16 -10.29
N SER A 206 -16.32 -13.94 -11.36
CA SER A 206 -16.77 -13.50 -12.69
C SER A 206 -16.37 -12.07 -13.07
N ILE A 207 -15.20 -11.88 -13.70
CA ILE A 207 -14.81 -10.56 -14.23
C ILE A 207 -15.65 -10.29 -15.49
N PRO A 208 -16.57 -9.31 -15.49
CA PRO A 208 -17.27 -8.93 -16.72
C PRO A 208 -16.28 -8.30 -17.70
N SER A 209 -16.59 -8.40 -18.99
CA SER A 209 -15.75 -8.02 -20.11
C SER A 209 -15.76 -6.52 -20.42
N THR A 210 -15.56 -5.66 -19.43
CA THR A 210 -15.56 -4.19 -19.64
C THR A 210 -14.63 -3.47 -18.65
N SER A 211 -14.23 -2.24 -19.01
CA SER A 211 -13.33 -1.33 -18.26
C SER A 211 -13.73 -1.10 -16.79
N THR A 212 -14.94 -1.47 -16.42
CA THR A 212 -15.56 -1.35 -15.09
C THR A 212 -14.83 -2.12 -13.97
N ALA A 213 -14.28 -3.31 -14.23
CA ALA A 213 -13.62 -4.11 -13.19
C ALA A 213 -12.25 -3.55 -12.75
N LEU A 214 -11.57 -2.87 -13.67
CA LEU A 214 -10.37 -2.10 -13.36
C LEU A 214 -10.69 -0.85 -12.55
N VAL A 215 -11.79 -0.18 -12.91
CA VAL A 215 -12.31 0.97 -12.18
C VAL A 215 -12.67 0.57 -10.75
N GLU A 216 -13.38 -0.54 -10.53
CA GLU A 216 -13.71 -1.03 -9.18
C GLU A 216 -12.48 -1.30 -8.32
N LEU A 217 -11.39 -1.83 -8.89
CA LEU A 217 -10.20 -2.18 -8.11
C LEU A 217 -9.23 -1.01 -7.95
N ARG A 218 -9.28 -0.02 -8.85
CA ARG A 218 -8.66 1.31 -8.67
C ARG A 218 -9.39 2.12 -7.58
N VAL A 219 -10.72 2.08 -7.59
CA VAL A 219 -11.60 2.68 -6.57
C VAL A 219 -11.46 2.00 -5.21
N LYS A 220 -11.28 0.67 -5.15
CA LYS A 220 -10.99 -0.05 -3.88
C LYS A 220 -9.61 0.27 -3.28
N ASN A 221 -8.73 0.87 -4.06
CA ASN A 221 -7.34 1.16 -3.71
C ASN A 221 -7.04 2.68 -3.64
N GLY A 222 -8.05 3.55 -3.77
CA GLY A 222 -7.90 5.01 -3.71
C GLY A 222 -7.24 5.68 -4.91
N ASP A 223 -7.25 5.05 -6.08
CA ASP A 223 -6.76 5.63 -7.35
C ASP A 223 -7.94 6.07 -8.24
N PHE A 224 -8.12 7.39 -8.38
CA PHE A 224 -9.25 7.99 -9.12
C PHE A 224 -8.86 8.71 -10.42
N ASP A 225 -7.58 8.68 -10.84
CA ASP A 225 -7.11 9.49 -11.98
C ASP A 225 -7.68 9.01 -13.34
N GLY A 226 -8.40 9.87 -14.06
CA GLY A 226 -8.88 9.58 -15.43
C GLY A 226 -10.07 8.63 -15.54
N ILE A 227 -10.97 8.60 -14.55
CA ILE A 227 -12.30 7.97 -14.65
C ILE A 227 -13.33 9.05 -14.98
N ASP A 228 -13.85 9.06 -16.22
CA ASP A 228 -14.87 10.03 -16.67
C ASP A 228 -16.29 9.53 -16.37
N CYS A 229 -16.70 9.67 -15.10
CA CYS A 229 -18.07 9.37 -14.65
C CYS A 229 -19.16 10.19 -15.38
N PRO A 230 -18.95 11.49 -15.70
CA PRO A 230 -19.89 12.28 -16.50
C PRO A 230 -20.18 11.71 -17.90
N GLN A 231 -19.18 11.22 -18.64
CA GLN A 231 -19.37 10.68 -20.00
C GLN A 231 -20.21 9.40 -20.03
N VAL A 232 -20.04 8.51 -19.04
CA VAL A 232 -20.84 7.27 -18.90
C VAL A 232 -22.30 7.57 -18.51
N LEU A 233 -22.51 8.61 -17.70
CA LEU A 233 -23.85 9.13 -17.38
C LEU A 233 -24.51 9.81 -18.60
N HIS A 234 -23.73 10.51 -19.42
CA HIS A 234 -24.17 11.20 -20.62
C HIS A 234 -24.61 10.23 -21.74
N ASP A 235 -23.85 9.17 -22.00
CA ASP A 235 -24.15 8.17 -23.04
C ASP A 235 -25.39 7.32 -22.70
N ALA A 236 -25.66 7.10 -21.40
CA ALA A 236 -26.87 6.42 -20.92
C ALA A 236 -28.14 7.26 -21.10
N TRP A 237 -28.02 8.59 -21.14
CA TRP A 237 -29.15 9.53 -21.27
C TRP A 237 -29.44 9.90 -22.72
N THR A 238 -28.43 9.96 -23.59
CA THR A 238 -28.60 10.34 -25.01
C THR A 238 -29.23 9.25 -25.88
N GLN A 239 -29.22 7.98 -25.46
CA GLN A 239 -29.95 6.89 -26.14
C GLN A 239 -31.47 6.86 -25.81
N SER A 240 -32.00 7.81 -25.03
CA SER A 240 -33.41 7.84 -24.64
C SER A 240 -34.35 8.56 -25.64
N SER A 241 -34.01 8.62 -26.92
CA SER A 241 -34.93 9.15 -27.94
C SER A 241 -35.75 8.00 -28.55
N LYS A 242 -37.02 7.97 -28.13
CA LYS A 242 -38.18 7.21 -28.64
C LYS A 242 -38.40 5.79 -28.09
N SER A 243 -39.54 5.68 -27.42
CA SER A 243 -40.34 4.45 -27.19
C SER A 243 -39.82 3.47 -26.13
N SER A 244 -40.24 3.65 -24.87
CA SER A 244 -41.32 2.83 -24.28
C SER A 244 -41.37 2.97 -22.74
N ARG A 245 -42.56 3.34 -22.24
CA ARG A 245 -42.92 3.56 -20.82
C ARG A 245 -42.93 2.27 -19.96
N LYS A 246 -41.98 1.35 -20.14
CA LYS A 246 -41.92 0.08 -19.38
C LYS A 246 -40.60 -0.24 -18.67
N TYR A 247 -39.65 0.69 -18.61
CA TYR A 247 -38.49 0.58 -17.72
C TYR A 247 -38.67 1.45 -16.47
N LYS A 248 -39.55 1.01 -15.55
CA LYS A 248 -39.50 1.52 -14.17
C LYS A 248 -38.22 1.00 -13.51
N ARG A 249 -37.34 1.93 -13.11
CA ARG A 249 -36.35 1.80 -12.04
C ARG A 249 -35.52 0.51 -12.04
N THR A 250 -34.58 0.36 -12.95
CA THR A 250 -33.39 -0.44 -12.70
C THR A 250 -32.26 0.11 -13.56
N LEU A 251 -31.24 0.69 -12.92
CA LEU A 251 -29.92 0.80 -13.54
C LEU A 251 -29.43 -0.64 -13.80
N PRO A 252 -28.78 -0.93 -14.94
CA PRO A 252 -28.23 -2.26 -15.18
C PRO A 252 -27.12 -2.57 -14.15
N GLY A 253 -27.24 -3.72 -13.48
CA GLY A 253 -26.19 -4.29 -12.62
C GLY A 253 -26.14 -3.75 -11.18
N GLU A 254 -25.74 -4.62 -10.24
CA GLU A 254 -25.37 -4.24 -8.86
C GLU A 254 -24.19 -3.25 -8.82
N GLU A 255 -23.43 -3.15 -9.91
CA GLU A 255 -22.27 -2.26 -10.10
C GLU A 255 -22.67 -0.77 -10.16
N CYS A 256 -23.70 -0.40 -10.92
CA CYS A 256 -24.21 0.97 -10.96
C CYS A 256 -24.95 1.36 -9.66
N LYS A 257 -25.52 0.40 -8.94
CA LYS A 257 -26.05 0.63 -7.58
C LYS A 257 -24.92 0.93 -6.60
N ARG A 258 -23.83 0.17 -6.63
CA ARG A 258 -22.66 0.37 -5.77
C ARG A 258 -21.90 1.64 -6.12
N ALA A 259 -21.69 1.95 -7.40
CA ALA A 259 -21.08 3.21 -7.82
C ALA A 259 -21.94 4.42 -7.44
N ARG A 260 -23.27 4.34 -7.58
CA ARG A 260 -24.19 5.37 -7.08
C ARG A 260 -24.16 5.48 -5.56
N GLU A 261 -24.08 4.36 -4.84
CA GLU A 261 -23.97 4.35 -3.38
C GLU A 261 -22.61 4.90 -2.93
N MET A 262 -21.53 4.66 -3.69
CA MET A 262 -20.20 5.23 -3.46
C MET A 262 -20.14 6.72 -3.82
N LEU A 263 -20.83 7.18 -4.88
CA LEU A 263 -20.95 8.60 -5.24
C LEU A 263 -21.79 9.36 -4.20
N LEU A 264 -22.91 8.77 -3.75
CA LEU A 264 -23.69 9.30 -2.62
C LEU A 264 -22.87 9.32 -1.33
N ARG A 265 -21.98 8.34 -1.11
CA ARG A 265 -21.07 8.30 0.06
C ARG A 265 -19.87 9.24 -0.06
N HIS A 266 -19.42 9.54 -1.28
CA HIS A 266 -18.43 10.59 -1.61
C HIS A 266 -19.01 11.96 -1.25
N GLU A 267 -20.25 12.22 -1.67
CA GLU A 267 -21.02 13.41 -1.32
C GLU A 267 -21.32 13.49 0.20
N CYS A 268 -21.42 12.34 0.90
CA CYS A 268 -21.54 12.27 2.36
C CYS A 268 -20.19 12.14 3.12
N GLY A 269 -19.04 12.29 2.46
CA GLY A 269 -17.72 12.36 3.12
C GLY A 269 -17.18 11.04 3.70
N VAL A 270 -17.47 9.89 3.08
CA VAL A 270 -16.99 8.55 3.51
C VAL A 270 -15.96 7.96 2.52
N ASP A 271 -15.08 8.79 1.96
CA ASP A 271 -14.07 8.33 1.00
C ASP A 271 -12.76 7.84 1.65
N ASP A 272 -12.29 6.72 1.11
CA ASP A 272 -10.95 6.13 1.20
C ASP A 272 -10.07 6.61 2.34
N PHE A 273 -10.55 6.23 3.52
CA PHE A 273 -9.80 6.47 4.72
C PHE A 273 -8.47 5.63 4.70
N SER A 274 -7.47 5.88 5.53
CA SER A 274 -6.28 5.05 5.71
C SER A 274 -6.48 4.08 6.90
N ARG A 275 -5.48 3.34 7.37
CA ARG A 275 -5.61 2.56 8.63
C ARG A 275 -6.17 3.48 9.74
N PRO A 276 -7.30 3.13 10.39
CA PRO A 276 -7.84 3.95 11.46
C PRO A 276 -6.94 3.88 12.69
N ALA A 277 -6.59 5.04 13.24
CA ALA A 277 -5.92 5.15 14.53
C ALA A 277 -6.92 5.64 15.57
N ALA A 278 -6.87 5.13 16.79
CA ALA A 278 -7.81 5.51 17.83
C ALA A 278 -7.09 5.83 19.14
N THR A 279 -7.59 6.83 19.86
CA THR A 279 -7.07 7.21 21.17
C THR A 279 -8.19 7.66 22.10
N LEU A 280 -7.98 7.50 23.40
CA LEU A 280 -8.72 8.29 24.38
C LEU A 280 -8.29 9.76 24.26
N TYR A 281 -9.24 10.69 24.42
CA TYR A 281 -8.99 12.13 24.48
C TYR A 281 -9.17 12.67 25.89
N SER A 282 -10.27 12.26 26.54
CA SER A 282 -10.57 12.52 27.94
C SER A 282 -11.52 11.44 28.46
N PRO A 283 -11.79 11.34 29.77
CA PRO A 283 -12.74 10.34 30.28
C PRO A 283 -14.09 10.42 29.56
N GLY A 284 -14.47 9.31 28.92
CA GLY A 284 -15.69 9.20 28.13
C GLY A 284 -15.64 9.82 26.73
N LYS A 285 -14.49 10.35 26.29
CA LYS A 285 -14.29 10.87 24.93
C LYS A 285 -13.14 10.18 24.24
N SER A 286 -13.38 9.60 23.06
CA SER A 286 -12.35 9.00 22.22
C SER A 286 -12.39 9.58 20.81
N LEU A 287 -11.24 9.56 20.15
CA LEU A 287 -11.10 10.00 18.76
C LEU A 287 -10.68 8.81 17.91
N VAL A 288 -11.25 8.74 16.71
CA VAL A 288 -10.78 7.90 15.61
C VAL A 288 -10.28 8.82 14.52
N LEU A 289 -9.05 8.61 14.09
CA LEU A 289 -8.34 9.40 13.12
C LEU A 289 -8.05 8.54 11.89
N SER A 290 -8.10 9.16 10.74
CA SER A 290 -7.73 8.53 9.48
C SER A 290 -7.23 9.59 8.51
N ARG A 291 -6.43 9.20 7.52
CA ARG A 291 -6.25 10.02 6.32
C ARG A 291 -7.40 9.74 5.35
N ASN A 292 -7.89 10.70 4.55
CA ASN A 292 -8.90 10.49 3.49
C ASN A 292 -8.26 10.41 2.09
N GLY A 293 -9.08 10.24 1.04
CA GLY A 293 -8.60 10.13 -0.35
C GLY A 293 -7.78 11.34 -0.85
N GLN A 294 -8.07 12.55 -0.34
CA GLN A 294 -7.31 13.77 -0.65
C GLN A 294 -6.02 13.94 0.17
N GLY A 295 -5.69 12.98 1.03
CA GLY A 295 -4.51 13.07 1.90
C GLY A 295 -4.71 13.92 3.16
N ASN A 296 -5.93 14.33 3.48
CA ASN A 296 -6.19 15.09 4.71
C ASN A 296 -6.37 14.16 5.91
N LEU A 297 -5.96 14.61 7.09
CA LEU A 297 -6.40 14.01 8.34
C LEU A 297 -7.86 14.33 8.59
N VAL A 298 -8.65 13.29 8.82
CA VAL A 298 -10.02 13.38 9.29
C VAL A 298 -10.16 12.73 10.66
N VAL A 299 -11.07 13.26 11.48
CA VAL A 299 -11.30 12.77 12.84
C VAL A 299 -12.80 12.61 13.10
N ARG A 300 -13.18 11.46 13.66
CA ARG A 300 -14.50 11.22 14.24
C ARG A 300 -14.37 11.12 15.75
N SER A 301 -15.29 11.72 16.48
CA SER A 301 -15.26 11.70 17.95
C SER A 301 -16.42 10.90 18.53
N TRP A 302 -16.16 10.14 19.57
CA TRP A 302 -17.17 9.52 20.43
C TRP A 302 -17.23 10.29 21.74
N ASN A 303 -18.43 10.66 22.17
CA ASN A 303 -18.68 11.31 23.45
C ASN A 303 -19.70 10.49 24.22
N ARG A 304 -19.22 9.61 25.11
CA ARG A 304 -19.95 8.71 26.03
C ARG A 304 -20.93 7.75 25.40
N ASP A 305 -21.94 8.24 24.72
CA ASP A 305 -23.09 7.52 24.17
C ASP A 305 -23.35 7.81 22.70
N ARG A 306 -22.69 8.81 22.10
CA ARG A 306 -22.88 9.17 20.69
C ARG A 306 -21.58 9.46 19.94
N TRP A 307 -21.56 9.06 18.67
CA TRP A 307 -20.56 9.52 17.70
C TRP A 307 -20.91 10.93 17.21
N SER A 308 -19.92 11.69 16.77
CA SER A 308 -20.14 12.89 15.97
C SER A 308 -20.86 12.53 14.67
N GLU A 309 -21.72 13.44 14.23
CA GLU A 309 -22.57 13.28 13.04
C GLU A 309 -21.75 13.07 11.76
N GLY A 310 -20.52 13.59 11.71
CA GLY A 310 -19.60 13.35 10.61
C GLY A 310 -18.14 13.34 11.04
N TRP A 311 -17.28 13.24 10.02
CA TRP A 311 -15.84 13.41 10.13
C TRP A 311 -15.47 14.88 10.04
N SER A 312 -14.61 15.35 10.93
CA SER A 312 -14.04 16.70 10.87
C SER A 312 -12.69 16.65 10.16
N ASN A 313 -12.48 17.53 9.18
CA ASN A 313 -11.24 17.64 8.43
C ASN A 313 -10.25 18.57 9.15
N TYR A 314 -9.02 18.10 9.33
CA TYR A 314 -7.91 18.80 9.99
C TYR A 314 -6.72 19.04 9.05
N GLY A 315 -6.96 18.94 7.74
CA GLY A 315 -6.00 19.24 6.68
C GLY A 315 -4.78 18.33 6.69
N GLY A 316 -3.69 18.83 6.09
CA GLY A 316 -2.43 18.14 5.90
C GLY A 316 -2.23 17.65 4.46
N SER A 317 -1.15 16.91 4.24
CA SER A 317 -0.83 16.28 2.94
C SER A 317 -0.21 14.91 3.20
N LEU A 318 -1.01 14.07 3.83
CA LEU A 318 -0.60 12.76 4.30
C LEU A 318 -0.55 11.78 3.12
N ALA A 319 0.43 10.89 3.13
CA ALA A 319 0.54 9.70 2.28
C ALA A 319 0.63 8.40 3.07
N GLY A 320 0.84 8.49 4.40
CA GLY A 320 0.78 7.35 5.32
C GLY A 320 -0.37 7.47 6.31
N ASP A 321 -0.57 6.40 7.06
CA ASP A 321 -1.54 6.34 8.15
C ASP A 321 -1.13 7.25 9.31
N PRO A 322 -2.10 7.90 9.99
CA PRO A 322 -1.80 8.70 11.17
C PRO A 322 -1.47 7.80 12.37
N ALA A 323 -0.48 8.22 13.16
CA ALA A 323 -0.18 7.71 14.48
C ALA A 323 -0.54 8.76 15.52
N VAL A 324 -1.43 8.41 16.46
CA VAL A 324 -1.89 9.32 17.52
C VAL A 324 -1.42 8.85 18.89
N MET A 325 -1.10 9.79 19.77
CA MET A 325 -0.78 9.53 21.17
C MET A 325 -1.44 10.55 22.09
N LEU A 326 -1.96 10.08 23.22
CA LEU A 326 -2.38 10.93 24.34
C LEU A 326 -1.18 11.27 25.21
N ILE A 327 -0.93 12.57 25.42
CA ILE A 327 0.14 13.07 26.30
C ILE A 327 -0.42 13.38 27.69
N SER A 328 -1.54 14.11 27.71
CA SER A 328 -2.31 14.51 28.89
C SER A 328 -3.77 14.67 28.49
N ASN A 329 -4.69 14.74 29.45
CA ASN A 329 -6.13 14.91 29.16
C ASN A 329 -6.37 16.10 28.22
N GLY A 330 -6.88 15.83 27.02
CA GLY A 330 -7.13 16.83 25.98
C GLY A 330 -5.94 17.19 25.08
N ASP A 331 -4.72 16.75 25.41
CA ASP A 331 -3.52 17.01 24.63
C ASP A 331 -3.05 15.76 23.87
N LEU A 332 -2.99 15.88 22.55
CA LEU A 332 -2.61 14.81 21.65
C LEU A 332 -1.42 15.21 20.78
N ARG A 333 -0.61 14.23 20.42
CA ARG A 333 0.38 14.36 19.33
C ARG A 333 0.00 13.41 18.21
N ILE A 334 0.09 13.89 16.98
CA ILE A 334 -0.24 13.14 15.78
C ILE A 334 0.96 13.20 14.84
N TYR A 335 1.31 12.05 14.28
CA TYR A 335 2.37 11.91 13.30
C TYR A 335 1.87 11.20 12.07
N ALA A 336 2.37 11.56 10.90
CA ALA A 336 2.03 10.89 9.65
C ALA A 336 3.19 11.02 8.67
N ARG A 337 3.17 10.21 7.61
CA ARG A 337 4.13 10.34 6.51
C ARG A 337 3.55 11.25 5.42
N SER A 338 4.33 12.17 4.87
CA SER A 338 3.95 13.00 3.70
C SER A 338 4.17 12.26 2.37
N ALA A 339 3.68 12.81 1.26
CA ALA A 339 3.99 12.31 -0.08
C ALA A 339 5.51 12.32 -0.38
N ASP A 340 6.23 13.29 0.17
CA ASP A 340 7.69 13.43 0.05
C ASP A 340 8.47 12.52 1.01
N ASN A 341 7.80 11.57 1.68
CA ASN A 341 8.41 10.62 2.62
C ASN A 341 8.96 11.24 3.92
N HIS A 342 8.51 12.44 4.27
CA HIS A 342 8.89 13.09 5.53
C HIS A 342 7.95 12.71 6.68
N LEU A 343 8.42 12.87 7.92
CA LEU A 343 7.59 12.79 9.11
C LEU A 343 6.92 14.13 9.39
N LEU A 344 5.59 14.17 9.25
CA LEU A 344 4.76 15.30 9.63
C LEU A 344 4.33 15.17 11.09
N ALA A 345 4.18 16.30 11.78
CA ALA A 345 3.68 16.37 13.14
C ALA A 345 2.60 17.44 13.29
N SER A 346 1.59 17.11 14.07
CA SER A 346 0.50 18.00 14.47
C SER A 346 -0.06 17.51 15.81
N GLY A 347 -1.19 18.06 16.26
CA GLY A 347 -1.84 17.63 17.48
C GLY A 347 -2.82 18.66 18.03
N ILE A 348 -3.28 18.37 19.24
CA ILE A 348 -4.09 19.28 20.03
C ILE A 348 -3.27 19.65 21.25
N TYR A 349 -3.15 20.95 21.52
CA TYR A 349 -2.45 21.48 22.69
C TYR A 349 -3.30 22.59 23.32
N ASN A 350 -3.59 22.48 24.61
CA ASN A 350 -4.46 23.42 25.33
C ASN A 350 -5.82 23.61 24.62
N GLY A 351 -6.39 22.51 24.11
CA GLY A 351 -7.67 22.51 23.40
C GLY A 351 -7.65 23.12 22.00
N LYS A 352 -6.49 23.53 21.48
CA LYS A 352 -6.35 24.11 20.14
C LYS A 352 -5.62 23.15 19.21
N TRP A 353 -6.08 23.09 17.96
CA TRP A 353 -5.35 22.45 16.88
C TRP A 353 -4.04 23.18 16.62
N ILE A 354 -2.97 22.42 16.38
CA ILE A 354 -1.68 22.94 15.95
C ILE A 354 -1.49 22.56 14.49
N ASP A 355 -1.16 23.52 13.64
CA ASP A 355 -0.94 23.27 12.21
C ASP A 355 0.18 22.25 11.98
N TRP A 356 0.11 21.59 10.81
CA TRP A 356 1.09 20.59 10.43
C TRP A 356 2.49 21.20 10.27
N GLY A 357 3.44 20.64 11.01
CA GLY A 357 4.86 20.91 10.85
C GLY A 357 5.56 19.72 10.18
N ASP A 358 6.49 20.02 9.28
CA ASP A 358 7.38 19.03 8.69
C ASP A 358 8.62 18.84 9.56
N LEU A 359 8.86 17.61 10.00
CA LEU A 359 10.06 17.25 10.76
C LEU A 359 11.16 16.65 9.87
N GLY A 360 10.92 16.47 8.58
CA GLY A 360 11.82 15.84 7.63
C GLY A 360 12.01 14.34 7.85
N GLY A 361 13.04 13.79 7.21
CA GLY A 361 13.36 12.36 7.20
C GLY A 361 13.04 11.70 5.87
N ASP A 362 13.41 10.43 5.74
CA ASP A 362 13.10 9.63 4.55
C ASP A 362 12.56 8.25 4.98
N ILE A 363 11.25 8.21 5.23
CA ILE A 363 10.52 7.03 5.71
C ILE A 363 9.62 6.48 4.61
N ALA A 364 9.51 5.15 4.51
CA ALA A 364 8.67 4.48 3.51
C ALA A 364 7.35 3.93 4.08
N GLY A 365 7.30 3.66 5.39
CA GLY A 365 6.10 3.20 6.09
C GLY A 365 5.40 4.31 6.87
N SER A 366 4.17 4.05 7.28
CA SER A 366 3.45 4.85 8.27
C SER A 366 4.20 4.83 9.62
N PRO A 367 4.26 5.96 10.35
CA PRO A 367 4.92 5.99 11.65
C PRO A 367 4.15 5.23 12.72
N SER A 368 4.84 4.82 13.78
CA SER A 368 4.28 4.38 15.06
C SER A 368 4.98 5.17 16.16
N ALA A 369 4.21 5.97 16.90
CA ALA A 369 4.73 6.84 17.94
C ALA A 369 4.31 6.33 19.33
N ILE A 370 5.21 6.42 20.31
CA ILE A 370 4.93 6.13 21.72
C ILE A 370 5.45 7.25 22.64
N TRP A 371 4.70 7.51 23.70
CA TRP A 371 5.05 8.47 24.76
C TRP A 371 5.64 7.76 25.97
N LEU A 372 6.84 8.16 26.40
CA LEU A 372 7.57 7.55 27.50
C LEU A 372 7.57 8.45 28.76
N GLY A 373 6.64 9.41 28.84
CA GLY A 373 6.65 10.43 29.90
C GLY A 373 7.86 11.35 29.80
N ALA A 374 8.54 11.59 30.93
CA ALA A 374 9.71 12.47 30.97
C ALA A 374 10.87 12.04 30.05
N ALA A 375 10.93 10.76 29.63
CA ALA A 375 11.94 10.27 28.68
C ALA A 375 11.65 10.66 27.21
N GLY A 376 10.51 11.32 26.96
CA GLY A 376 10.15 11.94 25.69
C GLY A 376 9.36 11.01 24.75
N ILE A 377 9.44 11.29 23.45
CA ILE A 377 8.72 10.55 22.40
C ILE A 377 9.69 9.63 21.68
N ARG A 378 9.19 8.47 21.24
CA ARG A 378 9.85 7.63 20.24
C ARG A 378 8.93 7.47 19.05
N VAL A 379 9.46 7.64 17.84
CA VAL A 379 8.77 7.40 16.58
C VAL A 379 9.52 6.32 15.83
N TYR A 380 8.80 5.30 15.38
CA TYR A 380 9.31 4.20 14.60
C TYR A 380 8.68 4.23 13.21
N ALA A 381 9.45 3.94 12.18
CA ALA A 381 8.94 3.82 10.82
C ALA A 381 9.74 2.80 10.02
N ARG A 382 9.15 2.27 8.96
CA ARG A 382 9.89 1.46 7.98
C ARG A 382 10.65 2.38 7.03
N GLY A 383 11.94 2.11 6.81
CA GLY A 383 12.75 2.77 5.78
C GLY A 383 12.57 2.15 4.39
N ARG A 384 13.13 2.80 3.35
CA ARG A 384 12.99 2.35 1.94
C ARG A 384 13.52 0.94 1.67
N GLU A 385 14.53 0.50 2.42
CA GLU A 385 15.14 -0.83 2.29
C GLU A 385 14.47 -1.88 3.20
N GLY A 386 13.35 -1.52 3.86
CA GLY A 386 12.64 -2.40 4.78
C GLY A 386 13.20 -2.44 6.20
N GLN A 387 14.23 -1.66 6.52
CA GLN A 387 14.77 -1.53 7.87
C GLN A 387 13.80 -0.82 8.82
N LEU A 388 13.90 -1.09 10.12
CA LEU A 388 13.24 -0.30 11.16
C LEU A 388 14.09 0.95 11.47
N LEU A 389 13.48 2.12 11.35
CA LEU A 389 14.08 3.40 11.74
C LEU A 389 13.46 3.90 13.05
N GLU A 390 14.26 4.54 13.90
CA GLU A 390 13.83 5.22 15.12
C GLU A 390 14.19 6.69 15.07
N ARG A 391 13.26 7.56 15.47
CA ARG A 391 13.52 8.96 15.81
C ARG A 391 13.09 9.24 17.23
N ARG A 392 13.84 10.09 17.93
CA ARG A 392 13.63 10.37 19.35
C ARG A 392 13.43 11.86 19.56
N TYR A 393 12.45 12.23 20.36
CA TYR A 393 12.33 13.58 20.92
C TYR A 393 12.74 13.52 22.38
N GLN A 394 13.82 14.20 22.75
CA GLN A 394 14.38 14.21 24.11
C GLN A 394 15.08 15.54 24.36
N GLY A 395 14.96 16.09 25.57
CA GLY A 395 15.63 17.35 25.91
C GLY A 395 15.18 18.53 25.04
N ASN A 396 13.87 18.60 24.74
CA ASN A 396 13.24 19.61 23.89
C ASN A 396 13.70 19.66 22.42
N GLN A 397 14.34 18.62 21.91
CA GLN A 397 14.79 18.54 20.52
C GLN A 397 14.52 17.18 19.89
N TRP A 398 14.37 17.20 18.56
CA TRP A 398 14.37 15.98 17.75
C TRP A 398 15.79 15.58 17.41
N HIS A 399 16.09 14.30 17.57
CA HIS A 399 17.34 13.70 17.10
C HIS A 399 17.19 13.16 15.68
N GLU A 400 18.33 12.87 15.05
CA GLU A 400 18.41 12.19 13.77
C GLU A 400 17.78 10.79 13.79
N TRP A 401 17.37 10.32 12.61
CA TRP A 401 16.90 8.96 12.43
C TRP A 401 18.04 7.96 12.64
N LYS A 402 17.79 6.98 13.50
CA LYS A 402 18.68 5.84 13.76
C LYS A 402 18.15 4.60 13.07
N ASN A 403 18.99 3.97 12.25
CA ASN A 403 18.71 2.66 11.67
C ASN A 403 18.88 1.57 12.75
N LEU A 404 17.82 0.82 13.03
CA LEU A 404 17.81 -0.31 13.97
C LEU A 404 17.92 -1.68 13.27
N GLY A 405 18.13 -1.67 11.96
CA GLY A 405 18.25 -2.85 11.11
C GLY A 405 16.93 -3.61 10.98
N GLY A 406 17.07 -4.90 10.65
CA GLY A 406 15.94 -5.75 10.34
C GLY A 406 15.41 -5.57 8.93
N TYR A 407 14.35 -6.33 8.66
CA TYR A 407 13.74 -6.36 7.36
C TYR A 407 12.25 -6.64 7.52
N ILE A 408 11.50 -5.56 7.65
CA ILE A 408 10.09 -5.52 8.02
C ILE A 408 9.22 -5.18 6.81
N PHE A 409 8.01 -5.73 6.82
CA PHE A 409 6.95 -5.52 5.84
C PHE A 409 5.77 -4.85 6.51
N GLY A 410 5.19 -3.89 5.79
CA GLY A 410 4.18 -3.00 6.38
C GLY A 410 4.79 -2.09 7.44
N ASP A 411 3.94 -1.63 8.35
CA ASP A 411 4.28 -0.59 9.31
C ASP A 411 4.53 -1.20 10.69
N PRO A 412 5.52 -0.68 11.44
CA PRO A 412 5.77 -1.14 12.80
C PRO A 412 4.62 -0.74 13.75
N SER A 413 4.51 -1.44 14.87
CA SER A 413 3.62 -1.08 15.98
C SER A 413 4.39 -1.20 17.28
N ALA A 414 4.66 -0.06 17.91
CA ALA A 414 5.41 0.03 19.14
C ALA A 414 4.51 0.17 20.38
N VAL A 415 4.94 -0.42 21.48
CA VAL A 415 4.33 -0.25 22.81
C VAL A 415 5.40 0.05 23.85
N TRP A 416 5.06 0.91 24.81
CA TRP A 416 5.88 1.20 25.98
C TRP A 416 5.38 0.42 27.19
N LEU A 417 6.25 -0.40 27.78
CA LEU A 417 5.91 -1.28 28.91
C LEU A 417 6.39 -0.75 30.26
N GLY A 418 6.88 0.50 30.30
CA GLY A 418 7.45 1.13 31.49
C GLY A 418 8.97 0.97 31.59
N ALA A 419 9.59 1.74 32.50
CA ALA A 419 11.05 1.91 32.57
C ALA A 419 11.85 0.59 32.74
N GLY A 420 11.29 -0.39 33.46
CA GLY A 420 11.94 -1.69 33.69
C GLY A 420 11.79 -2.68 32.53
N ALA A 421 10.62 -2.72 31.88
CA ALA A 421 10.32 -3.67 30.81
C ALA A 421 10.70 -3.15 29.42
N GLY A 422 10.74 -1.82 29.25
CA GLY A 422 11.24 -1.15 28.06
C GLY A 422 10.22 -1.06 26.93
N ILE A 423 10.71 -1.04 25.69
CA ILE A 423 9.90 -0.89 24.47
C ILE A 423 9.78 -2.26 23.79
N ARG A 424 8.64 -2.52 23.15
CA ARG A 424 8.50 -3.59 22.16
C ARG A 424 8.02 -2.99 20.86
N VAL A 425 8.66 -3.37 19.75
CA VAL A 425 8.25 -3.01 18.40
C VAL A 425 7.90 -4.29 17.65
N TYR A 426 6.66 -4.35 17.19
CA TYR A 426 6.15 -5.46 16.41
C TYR A 426 6.07 -5.08 14.95
N ALA A 427 6.43 -6.01 14.07
CA ALA A 427 6.28 -5.83 12.64
C ALA A 427 5.99 -7.18 11.98
N ARG A 428 5.66 -7.14 10.70
CA ARG A 428 5.51 -8.35 9.88
C ARG A 428 6.80 -8.59 9.08
N ASN A 429 7.17 -9.83 8.83
CA ASN A 429 8.24 -10.18 7.87
C ASN A 429 7.69 -10.61 6.51
N GLY A 430 8.57 -10.96 5.56
CA GLY A 430 8.19 -11.36 4.20
C GLY A 430 7.51 -12.72 4.09
N GLN A 431 7.40 -13.46 5.18
CA GLN A 431 6.75 -14.75 5.27
C GLN A 431 5.39 -14.66 5.99
N GLY A 432 4.89 -13.43 6.20
CA GLY A 432 3.65 -13.19 6.93
C GLY A 432 3.72 -13.50 8.42
N GLN A 433 4.91 -13.51 9.03
CA GLN A 433 5.07 -13.80 10.46
C GLN A 433 5.23 -12.51 11.25
N LEU A 434 4.73 -12.52 12.49
CA LEU A 434 4.97 -11.46 13.46
C LEU A 434 6.40 -11.58 13.99
N ILE A 435 7.14 -10.48 13.94
CA ILE A 435 8.49 -10.36 14.50
C ILE A 435 8.51 -9.23 15.53
N GLU A 436 9.30 -9.42 16.59
CA GLU A 436 9.44 -8.49 17.71
C GLU A 436 10.89 -8.00 17.79
N LYS A 437 11.07 -6.69 17.98
CA LYS A 437 12.32 -6.08 18.43
C LYS A 437 12.09 -5.46 19.81
N SER A 438 12.95 -5.76 20.76
CA SER A 438 12.82 -5.26 22.13
C SER A 438 13.96 -4.34 22.51
N TYR A 439 13.65 -3.26 23.23
CA TYR A 439 14.62 -2.41 23.89
C TYR A 439 14.49 -2.60 25.40
N GLN A 440 15.54 -3.08 26.07
CA GLN A 440 15.59 -3.29 27.51
C GLN A 440 17.02 -3.07 28.01
N GLY A 441 17.18 -2.56 29.24
CA GLY A 441 18.53 -2.43 29.84
C GLY A 441 19.47 -1.46 29.12
N LYS A 442 18.94 -0.52 28.33
CA LYS A 442 19.65 0.44 27.44
C LYS A 442 20.09 -0.12 26.08
N ASP A 443 19.79 -1.38 25.79
CA ASP A 443 20.17 -2.02 24.54
C ASP A 443 18.96 -2.48 23.72
N TRP A 444 19.18 -2.49 22.41
CA TRP A 444 18.27 -3.15 21.47
C TRP A 444 18.69 -4.61 21.31
N HIS A 445 17.73 -5.51 21.43
CA HIS A 445 17.94 -6.92 21.14
C HIS A 445 17.62 -7.26 19.67
N ASP A 446 18.07 -8.43 19.25
CA ASP A 446 17.80 -8.96 17.92
C ASP A 446 16.32 -9.25 17.69
N TRP A 447 15.95 -9.35 16.41
CA TRP A 447 14.59 -9.68 16.01
C TRP A 447 14.23 -11.09 16.43
N LYS A 448 13.13 -11.23 17.17
CA LYS A 448 12.54 -12.50 17.55
C LYS A 448 11.33 -12.82 16.69
N ASN A 449 11.29 -14.01 16.12
CA ASN A 449 10.12 -14.50 15.40
C ASN A 449 9.08 -15.05 16.38
N LEU A 450 7.86 -14.52 16.31
CA LEU A 450 6.71 -14.93 17.13
C LEU A 450 5.71 -15.81 16.34
N GLY A 451 6.03 -16.15 15.08
CA GLY A 451 5.20 -16.98 14.22
C GLY A 451 3.97 -16.25 13.69
N GLY A 452 2.90 -16.99 13.43
CA GLY A 452 1.68 -16.44 12.83
C GLY A 452 1.70 -16.40 11.30
N GLN A 453 0.56 -16.00 10.74
CA GLN A 453 0.25 -15.95 9.31
C GLN A 453 -0.64 -14.73 9.04
N ILE A 454 -0.03 -13.56 9.12
CA ILE A 454 -0.65 -12.25 9.02
C ILE A 454 -0.36 -11.62 7.65
N SER A 455 -1.34 -10.90 7.11
CA SER A 455 -1.30 -10.26 5.79
C SER A 455 -1.22 -8.73 5.87
N SER A 456 -1.43 -8.14 7.06
CA SER A 456 -1.41 -6.69 7.32
C SER A 456 -0.32 -6.25 8.29
N SER A 457 -0.17 -4.93 8.47
CA SER A 457 0.60 -4.36 9.57
C SER A 457 -0.05 -4.74 10.92
N PRO A 458 0.74 -5.05 11.97
CA PRO A 458 0.20 -5.38 13.30
C PRO A 458 -0.29 -4.14 14.05
N ALA A 459 -1.20 -4.34 15.01
CA ALA A 459 -1.69 -3.36 15.98
C ALA A 459 -1.48 -3.88 17.40
N ALA A 460 -0.41 -3.44 18.05
CA ALA A 460 -0.08 -3.84 19.41
C ALA A 460 -0.65 -2.86 20.43
N ILE A 461 -1.22 -3.41 21.50
CA ILE A 461 -1.65 -2.67 22.69
C ILE A 461 -1.11 -3.37 23.94
N SER A 462 -0.92 -2.63 25.02
CA SER A 462 -0.47 -3.18 26.30
C SER A 462 -1.15 -2.46 27.46
N SER A 463 -1.68 -3.22 28.42
CA SER A 463 -2.12 -2.65 29.70
C SER A 463 -1.01 -2.64 30.74
N ASN A 464 -0.03 -3.53 30.62
CA ASN A 464 1.22 -3.55 31.39
C ASN A 464 2.24 -4.51 30.73
N ALA A 465 3.41 -4.66 31.34
CA ALA A 465 4.48 -5.53 30.86
C ALA A 465 4.12 -7.04 30.81
N GLU A 466 3.04 -7.46 31.48
CA GLU A 466 2.58 -8.84 31.51
C GLU A 466 1.32 -9.09 30.67
N ASN A 467 0.79 -8.05 30.03
CA ASN A 467 -0.40 -8.12 29.18
C ASN A 467 -0.22 -7.27 27.92
N ILE A 468 0.12 -7.95 26.83
CA ILE A 468 0.26 -7.37 25.49
C ILE A 468 -0.66 -8.14 24.55
N ARG A 469 -1.35 -7.43 23.67
CA ARG A 469 -2.18 -8.04 22.62
C ARG A 469 -1.80 -7.46 21.28
N VAL A 470 -1.61 -8.31 20.29
CA VAL A 470 -1.25 -7.92 18.92
C VAL A 470 -2.33 -8.40 17.98
N TYR A 471 -2.97 -7.45 17.31
CA TYR A 471 -4.00 -7.70 16.32
C TYR A 471 -3.46 -7.54 14.90
N ALA A 472 -3.92 -8.37 13.98
CA ALA A 472 -3.61 -8.23 12.55
C ALA A 472 -4.72 -8.86 11.71
N ARG A 473 -4.72 -8.57 10.42
CA ARG A 473 -5.50 -9.32 9.44
C ARG A 473 -4.69 -10.53 8.96
N ASN A 474 -5.32 -11.68 8.79
CA ASN A 474 -4.69 -12.86 8.18
C ASN A 474 -4.92 -12.91 6.65
N HIS A 475 -4.48 -13.96 5.98
CA HIS A 475 -4.66 -14.10 4.52
C HIS A 475 -6.09 -14.45 4.08
N ALA A 476 -6.97 -14.76 5.02
CA ALA A 476 -8.40 -15.02 4.80
C ALA A 476 -9.27 -13.79 5.14
N ASP A 477 -8.65 -12.62 5.27
CA ASP A 477 -9.30 -11.35 5.61
C ASP A 477 -9.92 -11.30 7.02
N GLU A 478 -9.51 -12.18 7.91
CA GLU A 478 -10.02 -12.27 9.28
C GLU A 478 -9.13 -11.51 10.27
N LEU A 479 -9.75 -10.93 11.31
CA LEU A 479 -9.03 -10.39 12.45
C LEU A 479 -8.48 -11.53 13.31
N VAL A 480 -7.17 -11.52 13.55
CA VAL A 480 -6.48 -12.46 14.43
C VAL A 480 -5.76 -11.74 15.56
N GLU A 481 -5.65 -12.40 16.72
CA GLU A 481 -5.01 -11.90 17.94
C GLU A 481 -3.91 -12.86 18.41
N LEU A 482 -2.74 -12.32 18.75
CA LEU A 482 -1.73 -12.99 19.56
C LEU A 482 -1.60 -12.28 20.91
N SER A 483 -1.72 -13.02 22.00
CA SER A 483 -1.67 -12.46 23.36
C SER A 483 -0.42 -12.91 24.12
N TYR A 484 0.17 -11.98 24.85
CA TYR A 484 1.19 -12.22 25.87
C TYR A 484 0.54 -12.09 27.24
N GLU A 485 0.52 -13.18 28.00
CA GLU A 485 -0.12 -13.25 29.31
C GLU A 485 0.71 -14.16 30.21
N LYS A 486 0.72 -13.89 31.53
CA LYS A 486 1.44 -14.71 32.52
C LYS A 486 2.92 -14.93 32.11
N ARG A 487 3.55 -13.86 31.62
CA ARG A 487 4.95 -13.82 31.16
C ARG A 487 5.31 -14.74 29.99
N ARG A 488 4.34 -15.07 29.14
CA ARG A 488 4.59 -15.85 27.92
C ARG A 488 3.63 -15.48 26.80
N TRP A 489 4.09 -15.64 25.57
CA TRP A 489 3.21 -15.66 24.41
C TRP A 489 2.36 -16.92 24.42
N LEU A 490 1.07 -16.77 24.15
CA LEU A 490 0.20 -17.91 23.84
C LEU A 490 0.69 -18.57 22.55
N LYS A 491 0.62 -19.90 22.47
CA LYS A 491 1.13 -20.65 21.31
C LYS A 491 0.30 -20.44 20.05
N ASN A 492 -1.01 -20.24 20.21
CA ASN A 492 -1.95 -20.19 19.11
C ASN A 492 -2.48 -18.77 18.92
N TRP A 493 -2.53 -18.32 17.67
CA TRP A 493 -3.27 -17.14 17.29
C TRP A 493 -4.77 -17.42 17.43
N ARG A 494 -5.48 -16.51 18.08
CA ARG A 494 -6.93 -16.56 18.19
C ARG A 494 -7.51 -15.92 16.94
N ASN A 495 -8.31 -16.68 16.20
CA ASN A 495 -9.14 -16.11 15.14
C ASN A 495 -10.37 -15.46 15.78
N LEU A 496 -10.55 -14.17 15.51
CA LEU A 496 -11.72 -13.42 15.95
C LEU A 496 -12.77 -13.39 14.84
N GLY A 497 -12.41 -13.62 13.57
CA GLY A 497 -13.30 -13.60 12.42
C GLY A 497 -13.57 -12.18 11.91
N GLY A 498 -14.53 -12.07 10.97
CA GLY A 498 -14.82 -10.85 10.22
C GLY A 498 -14.19 -10.87 8.83
N GLU A 499 -14.67 -9.99 7.96
CA GLU A 499 -14.12 -9.76 6.62
C GLU A 499 -13.60 -8.32 6.57
N ILE A 500 -12.38 -8.14 7.09
CA ILE A 500 -11.75 -6.83 7.19
C ILE A 500 -10.81 -6.59 6.03
N THR A 501 -10.68 -5.33 5.59
CA THR A 501 -9.66 -4.89 4.64
C THR A 501 -8.64 -3.98 5.33
N GLY A 502 -7.43 -3.96 4.78
CA GLY A 502 -6.32 -3.18 5.35
C GLY A 502 -5.79 -3.73 6.68
N SER A 503 -5.14 -2.86 7.45
CA SER A 503 -4.60 -3.16 8.78
C SER A 503 -5.58 -2.72 9.87
N PRO A 504 -5.76 -3.48 10.97
CA PRO A 504 -6.59 -3.04 12.09
C PRO A 504 -5.89 -1.94 12.91
N GLY A 505 -6.67 -1.08 13.56
CA GLY A 505 -6.25 -0.23 14.68
C GLY A 505 -6.80 -0.78 15.98
N ALA A 506 -6.03 -0.78 17.06
CA ALA A 506 -6.48 -1.27 18.36
C ALA A 506 -6.15 -0.27 19.46
N VAL A 507 -7.04 -0.14 20.43
CA VAL A 507 -6.90 0.78 21.57
C VAL A 507 -7.51 0.18 22.83
N LEU A 508 -6.89 0.47 23.98
CA LEU A 508 -7.47 0.19 25.29
C LEU A 508 -8.40 1.35 25.69
N LEU A 509 -9.64 1.03 26.02
CA LEU A 509 -10.64 2.00 26.48
C LEU A 509 -11.32 1.45 27.73
N GLY A 510 -10.99 2.02 28.89
CA GLY A 510 -11.44 1.52 30.18
C GLY A 510 -10.81 0.15 30.51
N ASP A 511 -11.64 -0.83 30.85
CA ASP A 511 -11.26 -2.23 31.08
C ASP A 511 -11.28 -3.08 29.80
N GLY A 512 -11.63 -2.48 28.66
CA GLY A 512 -11.87 -3.17 27.41
C GLY A 512 -10.89 -2.83 26.29
N VAL A 513 -11.00 -3.60 25.21
CA VAL A 513 -10.32 -3.34 23.94
C VAL A 513 -11.35 -2.87 22.92
N ARG A 514 -10.97 -1.92 22.07
CA ARG A 514 -11.65 -1.64 20.81
C ARG A 514 -10.68 -1.87 19.66
N VAL A 515 -11.17 -2.58 18.64
CA VAL A 515 -10.49 -2.83 17.39
C VAL A 515 -11.32 -2.21 16.27
N TYR A 516 -10.68 -1.38 15.48
CA TYR A 516 -11.24 -0.71 14.33
C TYR A 516 -10.60 -1.25 13.06
N ALA A 517 -11.39 -1.51 12.04
CA ALA A 517 -10.91 -1.97 10.74
C ALA A 517 -11.85 -1.48 9.65
N ARG A 518 -11.52 -1.78 8.40
CA ARG A 518 -12.39 -1.47 7.25
C ARG A 518 -13.16 -2.70 6.82
N SER A 519 -14.33 -2.52 6.24
CA SER A 519 -14.97 -3.54 5.41
C SER A 519 -14.45 -3.50 3.98
N ALA A 520 -14.77 -4.52 3.18
CA ALA A 520 -14.57 -4.52 1.73
C ALA A 520 -15.29 -3.37 0.99
N THR A 521 -16.27 -2.73 1.64
CA THR A 521 -17.00 -1.57 1.11
C THR A 521 -16.46 -0.24 1.63
N GLY A 522 -15.32 -0.24 2.35
CA GLY A 522 -14.68 0.96 2.88
C GLY A 522 -15.23 1.48 4.20
N ASN A 523 -16.26 0.84 4.78
CA ASN A 523 -16.88 1.33 6.02
C ASN A 523 -15.97 1.09 7.22
N LEU A 524 -15.99 2.02 8.17
CA LEU A 524 -15.40 1.81 9.48
C LEU A 524 -16.19 0.75 10.25
N LEU A 525 -15.52 -0.35 10.58
CA LEU A 525 -16.03 -1.41 11.45
C LEU A 525 -15.42 -1.24 12.84
N GLU A 526 -16.24 -1.44 13.86
CA GLU A 526 -15.81 -1.55 15.25
C GLU A 526 -16.11 -2.96 15.77
N ARG A 527 -15.17 -3.49 16.54
CA ARG A 527 -15.40 -4.61 17.43
C ARG A 527 -14.71 -4.36 18.74
N GLY A 528 -15.24 -4.86 19.84
CA GLY A 528 -14.47 -4.81 21.07
C GLY A 528 -14.74 -5.92 22.04
N TYR A 529 -13.89 -5.91 23.06
CA TYR A 529 -13.89 -6.84 24.16
C TYR A 529 -14.22 -6.06 25.43
N TRP A 530 -15.36 -6.39 26.04
CA TRP A 530 -15.81 -5.82 27.31
C TRP A 530 -16.83 -6.76 27.96
N HIS A 531 -17.06 -6.63 29.27
CA HIS A 531 -17.88 -7.57 30.04
C HIS A 531 -17.45 -9.04 29.82
N ASN A 532 -16.14 -9.28 29.75
CA ASN A 532 -15.52 -10.59 29.52
C ASN A 532 -15.96 -11.32 28.22
N LYS A 533 -16.45 -10.60 27.21
CA LYS A 533 -16.77 -11.18 25.92
C LYS A 533 -16.42 -10.27 24.76
N TRP A 534 -16.14 -10.88 23.62
CA TRP A 534 -16.10 -10.17 22.35
C TRP A 534 -17.53 -9.87 21.92
N GLN A 535 -17.76 -8.64 21.47
CA GLN A 535 -19.00 -8.29 20.80
C GLN A 535 -18.92 -8.59 19.30
N ASP A 536 -20.07 -8.51 18.64
CA ASP A 536 -20.19 -8.58 17.20
C ASP A 536 -19.61 -7.33 16.52
N TRP A 537 -19.29 -7.47 15.23
CA TRP A 537 -18.87 -6.36 14.40
C TRP A 537 -20.00 -5.35 14.21
N LYS A 538 -19.72 -4.08 14.51
CA LYS A 538 -20.63 -2.96 14.30
C LYS A 538 -20.13 -2.12 13.13
N ASN A 539 -21.00 -1.89 12.14
CA ASN A 539 -20.72 -0.99 11.03
C ASN A 539 -21.05 0.45 11.46
N LEU A 540 -20.04 1.31 11.53
CA LEU A 540 -20.18 2.70 11.96
C LEU A 540 -20.47 3.66 10.79
N GLY A 541 -20.51 3.19 9.54
CA GLY A 541 -20.67 4.01 8.33
C GLY A 541 -22.01 3.88 7.60
N ARG A 542 -23.09 3.43 8.27
CA ARG A 542 -24.39 3.18 7.62
C ARG A 542 -25.46 4.28 7.83
N ASN A 543 -25.37 5.06 8.90
CA ASN A 543 -26.45 5.99 9.27
C ASN A 543 -26.41 7.35 8.55
N ASP A 544 -25.29 7.70 7.94
CA ASP A 544 -25.04 9.07 7.46
C ASP A 544 -25.67 9.34 6.06
N CYS A 545 -26.23 8.32 5.38
CA CYS A 545 -26.91 8.48 4.09
C CYS A 545 -28.45 8.35 4.15
N ASP A 546 -29.03 7.94 5.29
CA ASP A 546 -30.50 7.78 5.39
C ASP A 546 -31.22 9.11 5.68
N GLY A 547 -30.54 10.11 6.25
CA GLY A 547 -31.09 11.44 6.53
C GLY A 547 -31.17 12.38 5.32
N GLN A 548 -30.34 12.20 4.29
CA GLN A 548 -30.33 13.03 3.08
C GLN A 548 -31.17 12.46 1.92
N LYS A 549 -31.79 11.28 2.09
CA LYS A 549 -32.71 10.71 1.11
C LYS A 549 -34.01 11.52 0.93
N SER A 550 -34.35 12.42 1.87
CA SER A 550 -35.57 13.23 1.80
C SER A 550 -35.41 14.50 0.97
N GLU A 551 -34.27 15.18 1.05
CA GLU A 551 -34.08 16.47 0.34
C GLU A 551 -33.74 16.28 -1.14
N LEU A 552 -32.94 15.27 -1.49
CA LEU A 552 -32.61 14.94 -2.89
C LEU A 552 -33.78 14.29 -3.68
N ARG A 553 -34.96 14.13 -3.07
CA ARG A 553 -36.18 13.70 -3.78
C ARG A 553 -37.02 14.87 -4.29
N GLU A 554 -36.77 16.09 -3.83
CA GLU A 554 -37.55 17.27 -4.24
C GLU A 554 -36.83 18.14 -5.28
N GLU A 555 -35.51 17.97 -5.47
CA GLU A 555 -34.73 18.70 -6.50
C GLU A 555 -34.26 17.84 -7.70
N LEU A 556 -34.65 16.56 -7.79
CA LEU A 556 -34.42 15.64 -8.92
C LEU A 556 -35.74 15.09 -9.47
#